data_AF-A0A970GPY4-F1
#
_entry.id   AF-A0A970GPY4-F1
#
_cell.length_a   1.000
_cell.length_b   1.000
_cell.length_c   1.000
_cell.angle_alpha   90.00
_cell.angle_beta   90.00
_cell.angle_gamma   90.00
#
_symmetry.space_group_name_H-M   'P 1'
#
loop_
_entity.id
_entity.type
_entity.pdbx_description
1 polymer ?
#
loop_
_entity_poly.entity_id
_entity_poly.type
_entity_poly.pdbx_seq_one_letter_code
_entity_poly.pdbx_strand_id
1 'polypeptide(L)' 'MKDKKYFDLIFTVVDFGSGSKVIKTARKSGVSGGTIVLGNGTDDHRLLETLALDHVRKEIVIMVT' A
#
# COMPACT_ATOMS: atom_id res chain seq x y z
N MET A 1 -6.84 24.39 -27.53
CA MET A 1 -7.34 24.00 -26.19
C MET A 1 -6.54 22.80 -25.72
N LYS A 2 -5.85 22.86 -24.57
CA LYS A 2 -5.13 21.68 -24.03
C LYS A 2 -6.14 20.82 -23.26
N ASP A 3 -6.27 19.55 -23.64
CA ASP A 3 -7.07 18.58 -22.90
C ASP A 3 -6.50 18.41 -21.48
N LYS A 4 -7.28 18.79 -20.47
CA LYS A 4 -6.94 18.51 -19.07
C LYS A 4 -7.31 17.05 -18.79
N LYS A 5 -6.30 16.22 -18.59
CA LYS A 5 -6.48 14.87 -18.03
C LYS A 5 -6.46 14.96 -16.51
N TYR A 6 -7.43 14.31 -15.88
CA TYR A 6 -7.47 14.08 -14.44
C TYR A 6 -6.90 12.70 -14.16
N PHE A 7 -6.14 12.60 -13.08
CA PHE A 7 -5.52 11.36 -12.63
C PHE A 7 -5.87 11.19 -11.15
N ASP A 8 -6.17 9.97 -10.75
CA ASP A 8 -6.36 9.63 -9.35
C ASP A 8 -5.12 8.94 -8.81
N LEU A 9 -4.70 9.34 -7.61
CA LEU A 9 -3.58 8.73 -6.90
C LEU A 9 -4.13 7.88 -5.75
N ILE A 10 -3.88 6.59 -5.80
CA ILE A 10 -4.39 5.61 -4.86
C ILE A 10 -3.24 5.12 -3.97
N PHE A 11 -3.45 5.17 -2.66
CA PHE A 11 -2.55 4.61 -1.66
C PHE A 11 -3.20 3.41 -0.98
N THR A 12 -2.44 2.34 -0.80
CA THR A 12 -2.91 1.15 -0.08
C THR A 12 -1.83 0.71 0.90
N VAL A 13 -2.15 0.70 2.19
CA VAL A 13 -1.27 0.16 3.23
C VAL A 13 -1.60 -1.30 3.43
N VAL A 14 -0.60 -2.17 3.33
CA VAL A 14 -0.73 -3.62 3.47
C VAL A 14 0.37 -4.20 4.35
N ASP A 15 0.20 -5.45 4.75
CA ASP A 15 1.24 -6.20 5.45
C ASP A 15 2.46 -6.44 4.56
N PHE A 16 3.63 -6.49 5.17
CA PHE A 16 4.88 -6.78 4.47
C PHE A 16 4.78 -8.06 3.63
N GLY A 17 5.23 -8.01 2.38
CA GLY A 17 5.13 -9.10 1.41
C GLY A 17 3.81 -9.14 0.62
N SER A 18 2.80 -8.36 0.99
CA SER A 18 1.50 -8.36 0.30
C SER A 18 1.39 -7.38 -0.87
N GLY A 19 2.28 -6.39 -0.99
CA GLY A 19 2.20 -5.34 -2.01
C GLY A 19 2.23 -5.88 -3.44
N SER A 20 3.02 -6.93 -3.69
CA SER A 20 3.10 -7.57 -5.02
C SER A 20 1.76 -8.18 -5.45
N LYS A 21 1.00 -8.73 -4.50
CA LYS A 21 -0.33 -9.30 -4.76
C LYS A 21 -1.35 -8.20 -5.10
N VAL A 22 -1.25 -7.05 -4.43
CA VAL A 22 -2.08 -5.87 -4.72
C VAL A 22 -1.83 -5.39 -6.15
N ILE A 23 -0.56 -5.13 -6.52
CA ILE A 23 -0.22 -4.68 -7.88
C ILE A 23 -0.68 -5.67 -8.94
N LYS A 24 -0.49 -6.98 -8.71
CA LYS A 24 -0.95 -8.01 -9.66
C LYS A 24 -2.47 -7.99 -9.85
N THR A 25 -3.22 -7.67 -8.80
CA THR A 25 -4.69 -7.54 -8.87
C THR A 25 -5.07 -6.24 -9.57
N ALA A 26 -4.46 -5.12 -9.20
CA ALA A 26 -4.70 -3.82 -9.82
C ALA A 26 -4.42 -3.83 -11.33
N ARG A 27 -3.39 -4.54 -11.78
CA ARG A 27 -3.10 -4.74 -13.21
C ARG A 27 -4.24 -5.42 -13.98
N LYS A 28 -4.95 -6.35 -13.35
CA LYS A 28 -6.14 -6.97 -13.98
C LYS A 28 -7.30 -5.99 -14.13
N SER A 29 -7.31 -4.93 -13.32
CA SER A 29 -8.31 -3.87 -13.34
C SER A 29 -7.92 -2.68 -14.25
N GLY A 30 -6.83 -2.78 -15.01
CA GLY A 30 -6.41 -1.75 -15.97
C GLY A 30 -5.34 -0.78 -15.46
N VAL A 31 -4.87 -0.93 -14.22
CA VAL A 31 -3.75 -0.14 -13.70
C VAL A 31 -2.45 -0.58 -14.38
N SER A 32 -1.65 0.36 -14.87
CA SER A 32 -0.36 0.04 -15.54
C SER A 32 0.65 -0.60 -14.56
N GLY A 33 0.68 -0.11 -13.33
CA GLY A 33 1.53 -0.60 -12.26
C GLY A 33 1.44 0.26 -11.01
N GLY A 34 2.41 0.08 -10.13
CA GLY A 34 2.53 0.87 -8.92
C GLY A 34 3.91 0.74 -8.31
N THR A 35 4.17 1.59 -7.31
CA THR A 35 5.40 1.57 -6.51
C THR A 35 5.08 1.00 -5.15
N ILE A 36 5.92 0.08 -4.65
CA ILE A 36 5.83 -0.44 -3.28
C ILE A 36 6.92 0.26 -2.46
N VAL A 37 6.52 0.85 -1.34
CA VAL A 37 7.43 1.50 -0.39
C VAL A 37 7.36 0.74 0.93
N LEU A 38 8.51 0.57 1.59
CA LEU A 38 8.57 -0.01 2.93
C LEU A 38 8.07 1.00 3.96
N GLY A 39 7.19 0.56 4.85
CA GLY A 39 6.67 1.35 5.94
C GLY A 39 6.78 0.62 7.27
N ASN A 40 6.72 1.37 8.36
CA ASN A 40 6.53 0.83 9.70
C ASN A 40 5.12 1.20 10.15
N GLY A 41 4.42 0.27 10.79
CA GLY A 41 3.11 0.50 11.38
C GLY A 41 3.05 -0.07 12.79
N THR A 42 1.98 0.26 13.49
CA THR A 42 1.65 -0.25 14.82
C THR A 42 0.42 -1.14 14.70
N ASP A 43 0.43 -2.29 15.37
CA ASP A 43 -0.75 -3.15 15.48
C ASP A 43 -1.42 -2.95 16.84
N ASP A 44 -2.74 -2.80 16.88
CA ASP A 44 -3.53 -2.43 18.07
C ASP A 44 -3.84 -3.65 18.96
N HIS A 45 -2.95 -4.64 18.95
CA HIS A 45 -3.08 -5.81 19.80
C HIS A 45 -2.46 -5.54 21.16
N ARG A 46 -3.32 -5.36 22.17
CA ARG A 46 -2.98 -5.08 23.59
C ARG A 46 -1.87 -5.96 24.19
N LEU A 47 -1.73 -7.21 23.72
CA LEU A 47 -0.68 -8.13 24.16
C LEU A 47 0.69 -7.82 23.51
N LEU A 48 0.72 -7.41 22.24
CA LEU A 48 1.94 -7.02 21.54
C LEU A 48 2.46 -5.66 22.04
N GLU A 49 1.56 -4.73 22.36
CA GLU A 49 1.89 -3.45 22.98
C GLU A 49 2.58 -3.65 24.35
N THR A 50 2.04 -4.54 25.19
CA THR A 50 2.62 -4.84 26.52
C THR A 50 4.03 -5.46 26.42
N LEU A 51 4.33 -6.15 25.31
CA LEU A 51 5.64 -6.77 25.05
C LEU A 51 6.58 -5.89 24.21
N ALA A 52 6.17 -4.66 23.86
CA ALA A 52 6.89 -3.78 22.92
C ALA A 52 7.22 -4.45 21.57
N LEU A 53 6.35 -5.36 21.11
CA LEU A 53 6.42 -6.07 19.83
C LEU A 53 5.40 -5.51 18.81
N ASP A 54 4.84 -4.34 19.09
CA ASP A 54 3.81 -3.64 18.31
C ASP A 54 4.33 -3.08 16.98
N HIS A 55 5.65 -2.99 16.81
CA HIS A 55 6.29 -2.56 15.56
C HIS A 55 6.17 -3.62 14.47
N VAL A 56 5.25 -3.41 13.54
CA VAL A 56 5.01 -4.30 12.40
C VAL A 56 5.51 -3.65 11.12
N ARG A 57 6.28 -4.42 10.33
CA ARG A 57 6.65 -4.00 8.97
C ARG A 57 5.41 -3.99 8.09
N LYS A 58 5.19 -2.87 7.42
CA LYS A 58 4.10 -2.67 6.44
C LYS A 58 4.70 -2.31 5.09
N GLU A 59 3.87 -2.39 4.06
CA GLU A 59 4.15 -1.91 2.72
C GLU A 59 3.09 -0.91 2.31
N ILE A 60 3.49 0.14 1.60
CA ILE A 60 2.59 1.14 1.03
C ILE A 60 2.67 1.01 -0.49
N VAL A 61 1.56 0.65 -1.12
CA VAL A 61 1.42 0.57 -2.57
C VAL A 61 0.84 1.88 -3.09
N ILE A 62 1.54 2.49 -4.04
CA ILE A 62 1.17 3.76 -4.67
C ILE A 62 0.86 3.49 -6.14
N MET A 63 -0.33 3.88 -6.61
CA MET A 63 -0.79 3.63 -7.98
C MET A 63 -1.49 4.87 -8.55
N VAL A 64 -1.38 5.07 -9.86
CA VAL A 64 -2.05 6.15 -10.59
C VAL A 64 -2.99 5.55 -11.62
N THR A 65 -4.22 6.07 -11.70
CA THR A 65 -5.24 5.70 -12.69
C THR A 65 -5.63 6.88 -13.55
#